data_AF-A0A7J4X4I6-F1
#
_entry.id   AF-A0A7J4X4I6-F1
#
_cell.length_a   1.000
_cell.length_b   1.000
_cell.length_c   1.000
_cell.angle_alpha   90.00
_cell.angle_beta   90.00
_cell.angle_gamma   90.00
#
_symmetry.space_group_name_H-M   'P 1'
#
loop_
_entity.id
_entity.type
_entity.pdbx_description
1 polymer ?
#
loop_
_entity_poly.entity_id
_entity_poly.type
_entity_poly.pdbx_seq_one_letter_code
_entity_poly.pdbx_strand_id
1 'polypeptide(L)'
;MAKTALILLCLALASCTTTQQRLTAASKAKGEAQAQTTLPSLPEACTALVERVYPKLGEKVRWTQKRWEITAENRDQLAKDCGSWWEEYRTRVTK
;
A
#
# COMPACT_ATOMS: atom_id res chain seq x y z
N MET A 1 37.87 22.30 -44.34
CA MET A 1 36.66 21.48 -44.52
C MET A 1 36.62 20.24 -43.63
N ALA A 2 37.72 19.47 -43.49
CA ALA A 2 37.74 18.27 -42.63
C ALA A 2 37.47 18.54 -41.13
N LYS A 3 38.01 19.64 -40.56
CA LYS A 3 37.78 20.01 -39.15
C LYS A 3 36.31 20.32 -38.84
N THR A 4 35.62 21.00 -39.76
CA THR A 4 34.20 21.36 -39.60
C THR A 4 33.30 20.13 -39.66
N ALA A 5 33.61 19.18 -40.55
CA ALA A 5 32.90 17.90 -40.65
C ALA A 5 33.10 17.04 -39.39
N LEU A 6 34.31 17.04 -38.82
CA LEU A 6 34.61 16.31 -37.58
C LEU A 6 33.85 16.88 -36.37
N ILE A 7 33.74 18.20 -36.26
CA ILE A 7 32.99 18.87 -35.19
C ILE A 7 31.49 18.55 -35.28
N LEU A 8 30.91 18.62 -36.49
CA LEU A 8 29.50 18.30 -36.72
C LEU A 8 29.16 16.84 -36.39
N LEU A 9 30.08 15.91 -36.68
CA LEU A 9 29.92 14.50 -36.35
C LEU A 9 29.92 14.28 -34.82
N CYS A 10 30.84 14.91 -34.08
CA CYS A 10 30.88 14.81 -32.62
C CYS A 10 29.60 15.35 -31.94
N LEU A 11 29.04 16.45 -32.45
CA LEU A 11 27.77 17.02 -31.96
C LEU A 11 26.59 16.07 -32.18
N ALA A 12 26.53 15.38 -33.32
CA ALA A 12 25.49 14.40 -33.61
C ALA A 12 25.55 13.19 -32.65
N LEU A 13 26.74 12.66 -32.36
CA LEU A 13 26.89 11.53 -31.41
C LEU A 13 26.53 11.92 -29.97
N ALA A 14 26.86 13.13 -29.53
CA ALA A 14 26.49 13.64 -28.21
C ALA A 14 24.97 13.85 -28.04
N SER A 15 24.29 14.25 -29.12
CA SER A 15 22.83 14.44 -29.12
C SER A 15 22.04 13.12 -28.95
N CYS A 16 22.54 12.03 -29.52
CA CYS A 16 21.89 10.72 -29.45
C CYS A 16 21.98 10.13 -28.04
N THR A 17 23.16 10.20 -27.42
CA THR A 17 23.37 9.76 -26.02
C THR A 17 22.53 10.56 -25.03
N THR A 18 22.43 11.88 -25.22
CA THR A 18 21.59 12.76 -24.38
C THR A 18 20.10 12.43 -24.52
N THR A 19 19.64 12.13 -25.73
CA THR A 19 18.24 11.77 -25.99
C THR A 19 17.88 10.43 -25.35
N GLN A 20 18.76 9.43 -25.49
CA GLN A 20 18.56 8.12 -24.87
C GLN A 20 18.50 8.22 -23.34
N GLN A 21 19.36 9.02 -22.72
CA GLN A 21 19.32 9.25 -21.27
C GLN A 21 18.01 9.89 -20.81
N ARG A 22 17.52 10.89 -21.55
CA ARG A 22 16.23 11.54 -21.25
C ARG A 22 15.06 10.57 -21.39
N LEU A 23 15.06 9.75 -22.44
CA LEU A 23 14.01 8.74 -22.65
C LEU A 23 14.01 7.69 -21.54
N THR A 24 15.19 7.20 -21.13
CA THR A 24 15.32 6.25 -20.01
C THR A 24 14.88 6.88 -18.68
N ALA A 25 15.25 8.13 -18.41
CA ALA A 25 14.81 8.83 -17.21
C ALA A 25 13.29 9.06 -17.20
N ALA A 26 12.73 9.48 -18.34
CA ALA A 26 11.30 9.72 -18.49
C ALA A 26 10.48 8.42 -18.40
N SER A 27 10.96 7.32 -19.01
CA SER A 27 10.29 6.03 -18.93
C SER A 27 10.33 5.45 -17.52
N LYS A 28 11.47 5.61 -16.80
CA LYS A 28 11.57 5.27 -15.38
C LYS A 28 10.59 6.07 -14.53
N ALA A 29 10.61 7.40 -14.64
CA ALA A 29 9.71 8.27 -13.87
C ALA A 29 8.23 7.99 -14.17
N LYS A 30 7.88 7.73 -15.44
CA LYS A 30 6.53 7.32 -15.83
C LYS A 30 6.16 5.96 -15.23
N GLY A 31 7.06 4.99 -15.26
CA GLY A 31 6.84 3.67 -14.66
C GLY A 31 6.62 3.77 -13.15
N GLU A 32 7.43 4.56 -12.45
CA GLU A 32 7.28 4.82 -11.01
C GLU A 32 5.95 5.53 -10.71
N ALA A 33 5.59 6.56 -11.46
CA ALA A 33 4.33 7.28 -11.28
C ALA A 33 3.09 6.43 -11.58
N GLN A 34 3.15 5.53 -12.56
CA GLN A 34 2.06 4.60 -12.88
C GLN A 34 1.96 3.45 -11.86
N ALA A 35 3.06 3.09 -11.21
CA ALA A 35 3.10 2.07 -10.17
C ALA A 35 2.66 2.60 -8.80
N GLN A 36 2.80 3.91 -8.55
CA GLN A 36 2.30 4.54 -7.33
C GLN A 36 0.79 4.41 -7.25
N THR A 37 0.34 3.53 -6.35
CA THR A 37 -1.08 3.32 -6.09
C THR A 37 -1.46 4.08 -4.83
N THR A 38 -2.28 5.12 -4.93
CA THR A 38 -2.87 5.74 -3.73
C THR A 38 -3.88 4.77 -3.14
N LEU A 39 -3.47 4.06 -2.09
CA LEU A 39 -4.35 3.13 -1.40
C LEU A 39 -5.20 3.87 -0.36
N PRO A 40 -6.52 3.60 -0.30
CA PRO A 40 -7.37 4.19 0.72
C PRO A 40 -7.02 3.65 2.12
N SER A 41 -7.38 4.39 3.16
CA SER A 41 -7.44 3.83 4.51
C SER A 41 -8.55 2.78 4.59
N LEU A 42 -8.41 1.80 5.49
CA LEU A 42 -9.50 0.87 5.77
C LEU A 42 -10.71 1.63 6.36
N PRO A 43 -11.94 1.27 5.97
CA PRO A 43 -13.13 1.73 6.66
C PRO A 43 -13.13 1.29 8.13
N GLU A 44 -13.66 2.13 9.02
CA GLU A 44 -13.72 1.85 10.46
C GLU A 44 -14.40 0.50 10.76
N ALA A 45 -15.46 0.17 10.02
CA ALA A 45 -16.17 -1.10 10.17
C ALA A 45 -15.29 -2.35 10.05
N CYS A 46 -14.16 -2.26 9.32
CA CYS A 46 -13.22 -3.37 9.15
C CYS A 46 -12.35 -3.62 10.38
N THR A 47 -12.17 -2.61 11.25
CA THR A 47 -11.29 -2.68 12.43
C THR A 47 -12.03 -2.49 13.75
N ALA A 48 -13.28 -2.01 13.72
CA ALA A 48 -14.11 -1.69 14.89
C ALA A 48 -14.31 -2.92 15.78
N LEU A 49 -13.89 -2.93 17.04
CA LEU A 49 -14.02 -4.11 17.92
C LEU A 49 -15.46 -4.37 18.37
N VAL A 50 -15.77 -5.62 18.70
CA VAL A 50 -17.11 -6.00 19.16
C VAL A 50 -17.31 -5.58 20.61
N GLU A 51 -18.45 -4.96 20.90
CA GLU A 51 -18.89 -4.68 22.27
C GLU A 51 -19.08 -5.97 23.07
N ARG A 52 -18.67 -5.94 24.34
CA ARG A 52 -18.86 -7.05 25.28
C ARG A 52 -20.19 -6.91 25.99
N VAL A 53 -20.96 -8.00 26.04
CA VAL A 53 -22.25 -8.05 26.73
C VAL A 53 -22.06 -8.77 28.06
N TYR A 54 -22.21 -8.03 29.16
CA TYR A 54 -22.17 -8.58 30.51
C TYR A 54 -23.59 -8.82 31.04
N PRO A 55 -23.90 -10.01 31.59
CA PRO A 55 -25.23 -10.35 32.02
C PRO A 55 -25.56 -9.66 33.34
N LYS A 56 -26.79 -9.23 33.50
CA LYS A 56 -27.28 -8.66 34.76
C LYS A 56 -27.69 -9.77 35.73
N LEU A 57 -27.69 -9.44 37.03
CA LEU A 57 -28.20 -10.36 38.06
C LEU A 57 -29.67 -10.72 37.75
N GLY A 58 -29.96 -12.01 37.63
CA GLY A 58 -31.29 -12.53 37.30
C GLY A 58 -31.50 -12.95 35.84
N GLU A 59 -30.53 -12.71 34.94
CA GLU A 59 -30.62 -13.16 33.55
C GLU A 59 -30.29 -14.66 33.40
N LYS A 60 -31.03 -15.34 32.53
CA LYS A 60 -31.11 -16.82 32.50
C LYS A 60 -29.91 -17.57 31.90
N VAL A 61 -28.81 -16.95 31.48
CA VAL A 61 -27.82 -17.67 30.66
C VAL A 61 -26.39 -17.18 30.83
N ARG A 62 -25.65 -17.78 31.78
CA ARG A 62 -24.20 -17.59 31.96
C ARG A 62 -23.37 -18.49 31.03
N TRP A 63 -23.90 -19.63 30.58
CA TRP A 63 -23.15 -20.64 29.82
C TRP A 63 -23.07 -20.38 28.31
N THR A 64 -24.12 -19.86 27.67
CA THR A 64 -24.06 -19.41 26.26
C THR A 64 -23.14 -18.21 26.07
N GLN A 65 -22.79 -17.53 27.16
CA GLN A 65 -21.96 -16.34 27.14
C GLN A 65 -20.48 -16.65 26.85
N LYS A 66 -19.93 -17.75 27.37
CA LYS A 66 -18.55 -18.15 27.04
C LYS A 66 -18.33 -18.37 25.54
N ARG A 67 -19.31 -18.98 24.86
CA ARG A 67 -19.24 -19.18 23.40
C ARG A 67 -19.33 -17.85 22.65
N TRP A 68 -20.09 -16.89 23.19
CA TRP A 68 -20.10 -15.54 22.65
C TRP A 68 -18.75 -14.85 22.85
N GLU A 69 -18.21 -14.84 24.07
CA GLU A 69 -16.89 -14.26 24.38
C GLU A 69 -15.79 -14.77 23.42
N ILE A 70 -15.71 -16.08 23.21
CA ILE A 70 -14.74 -16.69 22.27
C ILE A 70 -14.95 -16.15 20.83
N THR A 71 -16.19 -16.05 20.37
CA THR A 71 -16.47 -15.56 19.02
C THR A 71 -16.14 -14.06 18.91
N ALA A 72 -16.42 -13.29 19.96
CA ALA A 72 -16.10 -11.86 20.02
C ALA A 72 -14.59 -11.64 19.99
N GLU A 73 -13.83 -12.43 20.76
CA GLU A 73 -12.37 -12.41 20.78
C GLU A 73 -11.77 -12.80 19.43
N ASN A 74 -12.26 -13.89 18.82
CA ASN A 74 -11.79 -14.33 17.50
C ASN A 74 -12.05 -13.27 16.43
N ARG A 75 -13.24 -12.66 16.45
CA ARG A 75 -13.57 -11.54 15.54
C ARG A 75 -12.60 -10.39 15.80
N ASP A 76 -12.41 -9.97 17.04
CA ASP A 76 -11.53 -8.84 17.38
C ASP A 76 -10.08 -9.09 16.99
N GLN A 77 -9.59 -10.32 17.13
CA GLN A 77 -8.27 -10.69 16.67
C GLN A 77 -8.16 -10.56 15.15
N LEU A 78 -9.14 -11.08 14.40
CA LEU A 78 -9.18 -10.93 12.95
C LEU A 78 -9.19 -9.46 12.51
N ALA A 79 -9.96 -8.61 13.20
CA ALA A 79 -10.01 -7.17 12.90
C ALA A 79 -8.65 -6.49 13.12
N LYS A 80 -7.93 -6.86 14.19
CA LYS A 80 -6.56 -6.36 14.46
C LYS A 80 -5.57 -6.86 13.41
N ASP A 81 -5.61 -8.13 13.07
CA ASP A 81 -4.71 -8.75 12.09
C ASP A 81 -4.90 -8.13 10.71
N CYS A 82 -6.16 -7.96 10.27
CA CYS A 82 -6.48 -7.28 9.01
C CYS A 82 -6.01 -5.82 9.01
N GLY A 83 -6.21 -5.10 10.13
CA GLY A 83 -5.72 -3.73 10.29
C GLY A 83 -4.20 -3.64 10.14
N SER A 84 -3.46 -4.48 10.89
CA SER A 84 -2.00 -4.52 10.85
C SER A 84 -1.48 -4.88 9.45
N TRP A 85 -2.07 -5.91 8.84
CA TRP A 85 -1.68 -6.34 7.49
C TRP A 85 -1.87 -5.22 6.45
N TRP A 86 -2.98 -4.46 6.52
CA TRP A 86 -3.22 -3.37 5.58
C TRP A 86 -2.24 -2.21 5.76
N GLU A 87 -1.94 -1.83 6.99
CA GLU A 87 -0.95 -0.79 7.29
C GLU A 87 0.44 -1.16 6.75
N GLU A 88 0.85 -2.42 6.95
CA GLU A 88 2.08 -2.93 6.37
C GLU A 88 2.04 -2.95 4.84
N TYR A 89 0.94 -3.41 4.24
CA TYR A 89 0.79 -3.46 2.79
C TYR A 89 0.90 -2.07 2.18
N ARG A 90 0.18 -1.07 2.73
CA ARG A 90 0.30 0.33 2.32
C ARG A 90 1.74 0.81 2.42
N THR A 91 2.39 0.58 3.56
CA THR A 91 3.80 0.99 3.76
C THR A 91 4.75 0.36 2.73
N ARG A 92 4.52 -0.88 2.32
CA ARG A 92 5.35 -1.58 1.32
C ARG A 92 5.18 -1.03 -0.10
N VAL A 93 3.98 -0.59 -0.45
CA VAL A 93 3.65 -0.18 -1.83
C VAL A 93 3.64 1.33 -2.05
N THR A 94 3.63 2.12 -0.96
CA THR A 94 3.75 3.60 -1.02
C THR A 94 5.18 4.09 -0.75
N LYS A 95 6.12 3.20 -0.45
CA LYS A 95 7.57 3.50 -0.45
C LYS A 95 8.12 3.48 -1.87
#